data_AF-A0AAW8KB79-F1
#
_entry.id   AF-A0AAW8KB79-F1
#
_cell.length_a   1.000
_cell.length_b   1.000
_cell.length_c   1.000
_cell.angle_alpha   90.00
_cell.angle_beta   90.00
_cell.angle_gamma   90.00
#
_symmetry.space_group_name_H-M   'P 1'
#
loop_
_entity.id
_entity.type
_entity.pdbx_description
1 polymer ?
#
loop_
_entity_poly.entity_id
_entity_poly.type
_entity_poly.pdbx_seq_one_letter_code
_entity_poly.pdbx_strand_id
1 'polypeptide(L)' 'LIETWRRKLPGNAKRERYYLGKVRVKDLGIAMPASLAAKIDPRIDWPKKAVHALADRSVLNGFTTDDEETTDKLRAIYA' A
#
# COMPACT_ATOMS: atom_id res chain seq x y z
N LEU A 1 -21.80 0.48 -4.45
CA LEU A 1 -20.54 0.94 -3.82
C LEU A 1 -20.52 0.74 -2.29
N ILE A 2 -21.52 1.26 -1.54
CA ILE A 2 -21.59 1.19 -0.06
C ILE A 2 -21.48 -0.26 0.48
N GLU A 3 -22.20 -1.21 -0.13
CA GLU A 3 -22.18 -2.61 0.28
C GLU A 3 -20.79 -3.25 0.17
N THR A 4 -20.10 -2.98 -0.95
CA THR A 4 -18.73 -3.45 -1.15
C THR A 4 -17.76 -2.84 -0.15
N TRP A 5 -17.90 -1.55 0.15
CA TRP A 5 -17.10 -0.88 1.17
C TRP A 5 -17.30 -1.52 2.54
N ARG A 6 -18.55 -1.70 2.98
CA ARG A 6 -18.88 -2.35 4.26
C ARG A 6 -18.26 -3.74 4.36
N ARG A 7 -18.40 -4.55 3.31
CA ARG A 7 -17.82 -5.90 3.24
C ARG A 7 -16.29 -5.90 3.35
N LYS A 8 -15.60 -4.89 2.82
CA LYS A 8 -14.13 -4.81 2.82
C LYS A 8 -13.54 -4.09 4.03
N LEU A 9 -14.34 -3.29 4.74
CA LEU A 9 -13.91 -2.46 5.87
C LEU A 9 -13.10 -3.21 6.93
N PRO A 10 -13.50 -4.40 7.43
CA PRO A 10 -12.73 -5.09 8.47
C PRO A 10 -11.31 -5.46 8.02
N GLY A 11 -11.17 -5.91 6.78
CA GLY A 11 -9.87 -6.24 6.19
C GLY A 11 -9.01 -5.01 5.95
N ASN A 12 -9.62 -3.91 5.51
CA ASN A 12 -8.92 -2.65 5.26
C ASN A 12 -8.43 -2.01 6.56
N ALA A 13 -9.21 -2.05 7.64
CA ALA A 13 -8.76 -1.59 8.95
C ALA A 13 -7.51 -2.34 9.44
N LYS A 14 -7.43 -3.66 9.19
CA LYS A 14 -6.22 -4.45 9.51
C LYS A 14 -5.01 -3.99 8.67
N ARG A 15 -5.18 -3.80 7.36
CA ARG A 15 -4.11 -3.35 6.45
C ARG A 15 -3.63 -1.95 6.80
N GLU A 16 -4.55 -1.06 7.16
CA GLU A 16 -4.25 0.30 7.60
C GLU A 16 -3.36 0.31 8.84
N ARG A 17 -3.61 -0.55 9.84
CA ARG A 17 -2.72 -0.66 11.00
C ARG A 17 -1.30 -1.07 10.63
N TYR A 18 -1.14 -2.00 9.68
CA TYR A 18 0.18 -2.39 9.17
C TYR A 18 0.84 -1.24 8.39
N TYR A 19 0.07 -0.55 7.55
CA TYR A 19 0.54 0.60 6.78
C TYR A 19 1.01 1.75 7.70
N LEU A 20 0.29 2.02 8.79
CA LEU A 20 0.63 3.06 9.76
C LEU A 20 1.69 2.62 10.78
N GLY A 21 2.26 1.40 10.65
CA GLY A 21 3.23 0.87 11.61
C GLY A 21 2.66 0.66 13.03
N LYS A 22 1.34 0.55 13.19
CA LYS A 22 0.66 0.34 14.48
C LYS A 22 0.65 -1.13 14.93
N VAL A 23 1.24 -2.03 14.15
CA VAL A 23 1.35 -3.45 14.48
C VAL A 23 2.78 -3.75 14.91
N ARG A 24 2.93 -4.20 16.15
CA ARG A 24 4.21 -4.63 16.72
C ARG A 24 4.68 -5.92 16.06
N VAL A 25 6.00 -6.08 15.96
CA VAL A 25 6.60 -7.38 15.61
C VAL A 25 6.15 -8.41 16.65
N LYS A 26 5.71 -9.57 16.18
CA LYS A 26 5.39 -10.69 17.05
C LYS A 26 6.69 -11.30 17.56
N ASP A 27 6.84 -11.35 18.87
CA ASP A 27 7.93 -12.10 19.48
C ASP A 27 7.63 -13.60 19.37
N LEU A 28 8.61 -14.36 18.88
CA LEU A 28 8.53 -15.82 18.76
C LEU A 28 9.08 -16.51 20.02
N GLY A 29 9.67 -15.76 20.96
CA GLY A 29 10.20 -16.27 22.23
C GLY A 29 11.55 -16.99 22.11
N ILE A 30 12.20 -16.93 20.94
CA ILE A 30 13.43 -17.69 20.65
C ILE A 30 14.68 -16.79 20.71
N ALA A 31 14.60 -15.58 20.17
CA ALA A 31 15.77 -14.72 19.96
C ALA A 31 15.84 -13.53 20.93
N MET A 32 14.72 -13.13 21.54
CA MET A 32 14.63 -11.88 22.30
C MET A 32 14.39 -12.15 23.78
N PRO A 33 15.22 -11.62 24.69
CA PRO A 33 14.92 -11.67 26.12
C PRO A 33 13.61 -10.91 26.42
N ALA A 34 12.74 -11.52 27.23
CA ALA A 34 11.43 -10.93 27.58
C ALA A 34 11.56 -9.52 28.21
N SER A 35 12.62 -9.29 28.97
CA SER A 35 12.94 -8.00 29.59
C SER A 35 13.25 -6.90 28.57
N LEU A 36 13.70 -7.25 27.36
CA LEU A 36 13.97 -6.34 26.26
C LEU A 36 12.75 -6.17 25.36
N ALA A 37 12.00 -7.25 25.09
CA ALA A 37 10.80 -7.23 24.25
C ALA A 37 9.72 -6.25 24.77
N ALA A 38 9.63 -6.05 26.08
CA ALA A 38 8.73 -5.07 26.69
C ALA A 38 9.16 -3.61 26.48
N LYS A 39 10.46 -3.37 26.28
CA LYS A 39 11.06 -2.03 26.19
C LYS A 39 11.19 -1.52 24.76
N ILE A 40 11.26 -2.43 23.79
CA ILE A 40 11.39 -2.08 22.39
C ILE A 40 10.02 -2.07 21.69
N ASP A 41 9.80 -1.07 20.84
CA ASP A 41 8.65 -0.99 19.94
C ASP A 41 9.11 -1.11 18.48
N PRO A 42 9.60 -2.28 18.04
CA PRO A 42 10.02 -2.48 16.67
C PRO A 42 8.79 -2.40 15.76
N ARG A 43 8.84 -1.50 14.79
CA ARG A 43 7.81 -1.32 13.76
C ARG A 43 8.37 -1.71 12.40
N ILE A 44 7.52 -2.33 11.58
CA ILE A 44 7.86 -2.75 10.22
C ILE A 44 7.19 -1.77 9.26
N ASP A 45 7.97 -0.85 8.68
CA ASP A 45 7.48 0.13 7.69
C ASP A 45 7.41 -0.42 6.25
N TRP A 46 7.74 -1.70 6.06
CA TRP A 46 7.71 -2.38 4.76
C TRP A 46 6.36 -2.26 4.04
N PRO A 47 5.19 -2.41 4.70
CA PRO A 47 3.89 -2.24 4.04
C PRO A 47 3.72 -0.86 3.44
N LYS A 48 4.11 0.20 4.17
CA LYS A 48 4.04 1.58 3.67
C LYS A 48 4.93 1.76 2.45
N LYS A 49 6.20 1.35 2.55
CA LYS A 49 7.16 1.47 1.45
C LYS A 49 6.71 0.70 0.21
N ALA A 50 6.22 -0.52 0.37
CA ALA A 50 5.74 -1.35 -0.73
C ALA A 50 4.51 -0.74 -1.42
N VAL A 51 3.55 -0.23 -0.65
CA VAL A 51 2.36 0.44 -1.20
C VAL A 51 2.75 1.70 -1.97
N HIS A 52 3.61 2.55 -1.42
CA HIS A 52 4.07 3.75 -2.12
C HIS A 52 4.83 3.38 -3.40
N ALA A 53 5.81 2.48 -3.32
CA ALA A 53 6.57 2.06 -4.49
C ALA A 53 5.68 1.48 -5.61
N LEU A 54 4.56 0.81 -5.26
CA LEU A 54 3.60 0.36 -6.25
C LEU A 54 2.76 1.53 -6.79
N ALA A 55 2.23 2.37 -5.91
CA ALA A 55 1.41 3.53 -6.29
C ALA A 55 2.17 4.47 -7.23
N ASP A 56 3.44 4.77 -6.93
CA ASP A 56 4.31 5.62 -7.73
C ASP A 56 4.55 5.04 -9.15
N ARG A 57 4.45 3.71 -9.31
CA ARG A 57 4.60 3.02 -10.60
C ARG A 57 3.28 2.77 -11.32
N SER A 58 2.16 2.88 -10.63
CA SER A 58 0.81 2.64 -11.15
C SER A 58 0.11 3.94 -11.58
N VAL A 59 0.89 4.94 -11.99
CA VAL A 59 0.41 6.22 -12.51
C VAL A 59 0.15 6.09 -14.02
N LEU A 60 -1.02 6.56 -14.47
CA LEU A 60 -1.33 6.67 -15.89
C LEU A 60 -0.50 7.82 -16.49
N ASN A 61 0.46 7.49 -17.36
CA ASN A 61 1.36 8.45 -18.01
C ASN A 61 0.95 8.82 -19.45
N GLY A 62 -0.31 8.56 -19.81
CA GLY A 62 -0.87 8.84 -21.15
C GLY A 62 -1.14 7.59 -21.97
N PHE A 63 -1.41 7.80 -23.26
CA PHE A 63 -1.80 6.77 -24.22
C PHE A 63 -0.83 6.72 -25.40
N THR A 64 -0.64 5.52 -25.94
CA THR A 64 0.11 5.27 -27.17
C THR A 64 -0.67 4.27 -28.01
N THR A 65 -0.87 4.57 -29.29
CA THR A 65 -1.49 3.67 -30.28
C THR A 65 -0.57 3.49 -31.49
N ASP A 66 -0.92 2.54 -32.34
CA ASP A 66 -0.27 2.30 -33.64
C ASP A 66 -0.62 3.37 -34.70
N ASP A 67 -1.72 4.09 -34.50
CA ASP A 67 -2.12 5.26 -35.29
C ASP A 67 -1.77 6.58 -34.58
N GLU A 68 -1.14 7.51 -35.30
CA GLU A 68 -0.70 8.80 -34.79
C GLU A 68 -1.89 9.75 -34.54
N GLU A 69 -2.89 9.74 -35.43
CA GLU A 69 -4.10 10.56 -35.27
C GLU A 69 -4.89 10.15 -34.01
N THR A 70 -5.00 8.84 -33.76
CA THR A 70 -5.64 8.30 -32.56
C THR A 70 -4.85 8.62 -31.29
N THR A 71 -3.52 8.58 -31.35
CA THR A 71 -2.66 8.97 -30.22
C THR A 71 -2.90 10.44 -29.84
N ASP A 72 -2.95 11.33 -30.82
CA ASP A 72 -3.18 12.76 -30.57
C ASP A 72 -4.57 13.06 -30.00
N LYS A 73 -5.61 12.38 -30.51
CA LYS A 73 -6.97 12.47 -29.94
C LYS A 73 -7.00 12.03 -28.47
N LEU A 74 -6.35 10.92 -28.14
CA LEU A 74 -6.30 10.41 -26.77
C LEU A 74 -5.49 11.31 -25.82
N ARG A 75 -4.40 11.90 -26.31
CA ARG A 75 -3.62 12.90 -25.55
C ARG A 75 -4.42 14.17 -25.28
N ALA A 76 -5.22 14.63 -26.23
CA ALA A 76 -6.09 15.79 -26.05
C ALA A 76 -7.20 15.57 -25.00
N ILE A 77 -7.65 14.32 -24.80
CA ILE A 77 -8.60 13.97 -23.73
C ILE A 77 -7.91 13.86 -22.37
N TYR A 78 -6.66 13.42 -22.36
CA TYR A 78 -5.85 13.23 -21.14
C TYR A 78 -5.31 14.55 -20.56
N ALA A 79 -5.01 15.54 -21.41
CA ALA A 79 -4.47 16.86 -21.03
C ALA A 79 -5.53 17.77 -20.37
#